data_AF-A0A831S3T1-F1
#
_entry.id   AF-A0A831S3T1-F1
#
_cell.length_a   1.000
_cell.length_b   1.000
_cell.length_c   1.000
_cell.angle_alpha   90.00
_cell.angle_beta   90.00
_cell.angle_gamma   90.00
#
_symmetry.space_group_name_H-M   'P 1'
#
loop_
_entity.id
_entity.type
_entity.pdbx_description
1 polymer ?
#
loop_
_entity_poly.entity_id
_entity_poly.type
_entity_poly.pdbx_seq_one_letter_code
_entity_poly.pdbx_strand_id
1 'polypeptide(L)' 'MARRKIGERNIRKLAKGATSYYITLPIEAVRDLGWKKTQKLVVEIDKFRSELIVRDWKKK' A
#
# COMPACT_ATOMS: atom_id res chain seq x y z
N MET A 1 -6.16 -7.84 17.33
CA MET A 1 -5.94 -8.78 16.21
C MET A 1 -4.77 -9.67 16.58
N ALA A 2 -4.93 -11.00 16.52
CA ALA A 2 -3.83 -11.93 16.76
C ALA A 2 -2.67 -11.67 15.78
N ARG A 3 -1.42 -11.82 16.26
CA ARG A 3 -0.23 -11.64 15.43
C ARG A 3 -0.23 -12.70 14.33
N ARG A 4 -0.26 -12.27 13.06
CA ARG A 4 -0.12 -13.18 11.90
C ARG A 4 1.27 -13.81 11.91
N LYS A 5 1.39 -15.04 11.39
CA LYS A 5 2.68 -15.70 11.18
C LYS A 5 3.59 -14.81 10.33
N ILE A 6 4.89 -14.80 10.66
CA ILE A 6 5.89 -13.87 10.10
C ILE A 6 5.91 -13.90 8.55
N GLY A 7 5.70 -15.06 7.92
CA GLY A 7 5.69 -15.20 6.46
C GLY A 7 4.47 -14.63 5.73
N GLU A 8 3.33 -14.46 6.41
CA GLU A 8 2.08 -14.00 5.79
C GLU A 8 1.82 -12.50 6.03
N ARG A 9 2.79 -11.79 6.62
CA ARG A 9 2.61 -10.42 7.09
C ARG A 9 2.31 -9.42 5.98
N ASN A 10 2.87 -9.66 4.80
CA ASN A 10 2.72 -8.81 3.62
C ASN A 10 1.55 -9.23 2.73
N ILE A 11 0.96 -10.41 2.96
CA ILE A 11 -0.22 -10.87 2.23
C ILE A 11 -1.45 -10.20 2.85
N ARG A 12 -2.12 -9.36 2.05
CA ARG A 12 -3.27 -8.56 2.47
C ARG A 12 -4.44 -8.81 1.53
N LYS A 13 -5.65 -8.85 2.10
CA LYS A 13 -6.88 -8.91 1.31
C LYS A 13 -7.07 -7.56 0.60
N LEU A 14 -7.43 -7.61 -0.67
CA LEU A 14 -7.98 -6.46 -1.38
C LEU A 14 -9.40 -6.21 -0.89
N ALA A 15 -9.62 -5.11 -0.19
CA ALA A 15 -10.91 -4.72 0.35
C ALA A 15 -11.62 -3.77 -0.62
N LYS A 16 -12.94 -3.90 -0.72
CA LYS A 16 -13.79 -3.05 -1.56
C LYS A 16 -14.45 -1.98 -0.69
N GLY A 17 -14.34 -0.72 -1.11
CA GLY A 17 -15.15 0.40 -0.64
C GLY A 17 -16.43 0.53 -1.48
N ALA A 18 -16.93 1.75 -1.68
CA ALA A 18 -18.09 1.99 -2.55
C ALA A 18 -17.72 1.78 -4.03
N THR A 19 -16.80 2.61 -4.53
CA THR A 19 -16.36 2.64 -5.93
C THR A 19 -14.87 2.34 -6.10
N SER A 20 -14.16 2.15 -4.98
CA SER A 20 -12.71 1.94 -4.95
C SER A 20 -12.33 0.66 -4.21
N TYR A 21 -11.10 0.21 -4.42
CA TYR A 21 -10.49 -0.85 -3.63
C TYR A 21 -9.31 -0.30 -2.83
N TYR A 22 -9.03 -0.92 -1.70
CA TYR A 22 -7.92 -0.55 -0.84
C TYR A 22 -7.25 -1.80 -0.25
N ILE A 23 -5.96 -1.66 0.03
CA ILE A 23 -5.19 -2.62 0.82
C ILE A 23 -4.71 -1.92 2.08
N THR A 24 -4.65 -2.66 3.18
CA THR A 24 -4.00 -2.15 4.39
C THR A 24 -2.49 -2.32 4.26
N LEU A 25 -1.75 -1.22 4.22
CA LEU A 25 -0.30 -1.25 4.25
C LEU A 25 0.19 -1.69 5.64
N PRO A 26 1.15 -2.63 5.73
CA PRO A 26 1.83 -2.91 6.98
C PRO A 26 2.47 -1.64 7.57
N ILE A 27 2.35 -1.43 8.87
CA ILE A 27 2.89 -0.24 9.54
C ILE A 27 4.41 -0.09 9.38
N GLU A 28 5.14 -1.20 9.24
CA GLU A 28 6.60 -1.21 9.02
C GLU A 28 6.93 -0.57 7.68
N ALA A 29 6.27 -0.98 6.59
CA ALA A 29 6.47 -0.36 5.27
C ALA A 29 6.20 1.15 5.26
N VAL A 30 5.14 1.59 5.96
CA VAL A 30 4.82 3.03 6.08
C VAL A 30 5.92 3.78 6.84
N ARG A 31 6.49 3.17 7.89
CA ARG A 31 7.57 3.77 8.69
C ARG A 31 8.90 3.79 7.93
N ASP A 32 9.25 2.70 7.26
CA ASP A 32 10.50 2.56 6.50
C ASP A 32 10.54 3.55 5.33
N LEU A 33 9.39 3.81 4.69
CA LEU A 33 9.24 4.82 3.64
C LEU A 33 9.11 6.25 4.19
N GLY A 34 9.03 6.44 5.51
CA GLY A 34 8.83 7.75 6.14
C GLY A 34 7.49 8.42 5.80
N TRP A 35 6.51 7.62 5.37
CA TRP A 35 5.21 8.11 4.92
C TRP A 35 4.36 8.65 6.07
N LYS A 36 3.77 9.83 5.85
CA LYS A 36 2.94 10.52 6.84
C LYS A 36 1.46 10.30 6.59
N LYS A 37 0.66 10.45 7.66
CA LYS A 37 -0.79 10.41 7.59
C LYS A 37 -1.29 11.45 6.56
N THR A 38 -2.28 11.06 5.74
CA THR A 38 -2.95 11.92 4.73
C THR A 38 -2.03 12.57 3.69
N GLN A 39 -0.79 12.09 3.52
CA GLN A 39 0.08 12.60 2.46
C GLN A 39 -0.40 12.19 1.07
N LYS A 40 0.00 12.97 0.05
CA LYS A 40 -0.29 12.66 -1.34
C LYS A 40 0.70 11.62 -1.86
N LEU A 41 0.17 10.62 -2.56
CA LEU A 41 0.93 9.54 -3.19
C LEU A 41 0.49 9.42 -4.65
N VAL A 42 1.39 8.90 -5.49
CA VAL A 42 1.09 8.53 -6.87
C VAL A 42 0.91 7.02 -6.92
N VAL A 43 -0.13 6.58 -7.63
CA VAL A 43 -0.38 5.17 -7.93
C VAL A 43 -0.16 4.96 -9.42
N GLU A 44 0.84 4.14 -9.76
CA GLU A 44 1.16 3.73 -11.13
C GLU A 44 0.77 2.26 -11.33
N ILE A 45 0.29 1.92 -12.52
CA ILE A 45 -0.08 0.55 -12.88
C ILE A 45 0.91 0.09 -13.96
N ASP A 46 1.75 -0.88 -13.61
CA ASP A 46 2.58 -1.59 -14.58
C ASP A 46 1.79 -2.79 -15.11
N LYS A 47 1.18 -2.61 -16.28
CA LYS A 47 0.38 -3.66 -16.93
C LYS A 47 1.22 -4.84 -17.41
N PHE A 48 2.50 -4.64 -17.70
CA PHE A 48 3.37 -5.71 -18.20
C PHE A 48 3.74 -6.67 -17.06
N ARG A 49 4.01 -6.12 -15.87
CA ARG A 49 4.34 -6.91 -14.67
C ARG A 49 3.12 -7.26 -13.82
N SER A 50 1.95 -6.72 -14.16
CA SER A 50 0.73 -6.85 -13.35
C SER A 50 0.93 -6.31 -11.93
N GLU A 51 1.65 -5.20 -11.81
CA GLU A 51 2.03 -4.58 -10.54
C GLU A 51 1.31 -3.24 -10.35
N LEU A 52 1.02 -2.92 -9.08
CA LEU A 52 0.58 -1.60 -8.65
C LEU A 52 1.70 -0.99 -7.82
N ILE A 53 2.25 0.13 -8.29
CA ILE A 53 3.39 0.80 -7.70
C ILE A 53 2.90 2.09 -7.02
N VAL A 54 3.22 2.26 -5.74
CA VAL A 54 2.86 3.46 -4.98
C VAL A 54 4.13 4.23 -4.61
N ARG A 55 4.18 5.52 -4.95
CA ARG A 55 5.35 6.39 -4.77
C ARG A 55 4.97 7.73 -4.14
N ASP A 56 5.95 8.40 -3.53
CA ASP A 56 5.78 9.77 -3.04
C ASP A 56 5.44 10.73 -4.19
N TRP A 57 4.45 11.60 -3.95
CA TRP A 57 4.13 12.67 -4.87
C TRP A 57 5.12 13.82 -4.70
N LYS A 58 6.10 13.90 -5.60
CA LYS A 58 7.04 15.03 -5.67
C LYS A 58 6.37 16.19 -6.42
N LYS A 59 6.15 17.32 -5.74
CA LYS A 59 5.81 18.56 -6.44
C LYS A 59 7.00 18.94 -7.33
N LYS A 60 6.72 19.21 -8.60
CA LYS A 60 7.66 19.81 -9.53
C LYS A 60 7.70 21.32 -9.31
#